data_AF-F8T7W5-F1
#
_entry.id   AF-F8T7W5-F1
#
_cell.length_a   1.000
_cell.length_b   1.000
_cell.length_c   1.000
_cell.angle_alpha   90.00
_cell.angle_beta   90.00
_cell.angle_gamma   90.00
#
_symmetry.space_group_name_H-M   'P 1'
#
loop_
_entity.id
_entity.type
_entity.pdbx_description
1 polymer ?
#
loop_
_entity_poly.entity_id
_entity_poly.type
_entity_poly.pdbx_seq_one_letter_code
_entity_poly.pdbx_strand_id
1 'polypeptide(L)' 'FQITTSAGWDGLLAPILNSKPPDCDPDKVNPGSSVKGDCGNPSVGIFFFV' A
#
# COMPACT_ATOMS: atom_id res chain seq x y z
N PHE A 1 2.79 4.09 -16.52
CA PHE A 1 2.09 5.26 -17.09
C PHE A 1 0.56 5.18 -16.91
N GLN A 2 0.03 4.34 -16.00
CA GLN A 2 -1.43 4.21 -15.79
C GLN A 2 -2.04 5.33 -14.94
N ILE A 3 -1.26 5.95 -14.04
CA ILE A 3 -1.75 7.01 -13.15
C ILE A 3 -2.05 8.32 -13.93
N THR A 4 -1.34 8.59 -15.03
CA THR A 4 -1.44 9.84 -15.80
C THR A 4 -2.80 10.06 -16.47
N THR A 5 -3.61 9.00 -16.64
CA THR A 5 -4.96 9.08 -17.23
C THR A 5 -6.08 9.04 -16.19
N SER A 6 -5.77 9.20 -14.90
CA SER A 6 -6.70 9.08 -13.76
C SER A 6 -7.54 7.80 -13.73
N ALA A 7 -7.17 6.77 -14.49
CA ALA A 7 -7.82 5.47 -14.51
C ALA A 7 -7.09 4.52 -13.57
N GLY A 8 -7.79 3.97 -12.57
CA GLY A 8 -7.26 2.95 -11.66
C GLY A 8 -6.46 3.46 -10.46
N TRP A 9 -6.52 4.75 -10.13
CA TRP A 9 -5.89 5.28 -8.90
C TRP A 9 -6.55 4.72 -7.63
N ASP A 10 -7.85 4.43 -7.69
CA ASP A 10 -8.63 3.80 -6.62
C ASP A 10 -8.14 2.38 -6.30
N GLY A 11 -7.89 1.58 -7.33
CA GLY A 11 -7.35 0.23 -7.21
C GLY A 11 -5.91 0.19 -6.69
N LEU A 12 -5.14 1.26 -6.91
CA LEU A 12 -3.79 1.41 -6.35
C LEU A 12 -3.80 1.95 -4.92
N LEU A 13 -4.75 2.83 -4.59
CA LEU A 13 -4.89 3.39 -3.24
C LEU A 13 -5.49 2.38 -2.25
N ALA A 14 -6.42 1.54 -2.70
CA ALA A 14 -7.11 0.54 -1.86
C ALA A 14 -6.17 -0.32 -0.99
N PRO A 15 -5.12 -0.97 -1.51
CA PRO A 15 -4.20 -1.75 -0.68
C PRO A 15 -3.30 -0.89 0.23
N ILE A 16 -3.04 0.38 -0.11
CA ILE A 16 -2.22 1.29 0.71
C ILE A 16 -2.97 1.77 1.96
N LEU A 17 -4.31 1.74 1.93
CA LEU A 17 -5.15 2.04 3.08
C LEU A 17 -5.18 0.91 4.13
N ASN A 18 -4.70 -0.29 3.78
CA ASN A 18 -4.62 -1.42 4.71
C ASN A 18 -3.45 -1.24 5.67
N SER A 19 -3.75 -0.98 6.94
CA SER A 19 -2.75 -0.66 7.97
C SER A 19 -2.79 -1.58 9.19
N LYS A 20 -3.76 -2.50 9.28
CA LYS A 20 -3.94 -3.40 10.42
C LYS A 20 -4.41 -4.81 9.98
N PRO A 21 -4.12 -5.85 10.78
CA PRO A 21 -4.73 -7.17 10.61
C PRO A 21 -6.27 -7.11 10.73
N PRO A 22 -7.04 -7.91 9.98
CA PRO A 22 -6.60 -9.05 9.15
C PRO A 22 -6.20 -8.69 7.71
N ASP A 23 -6.32 -7.42 7.32
CA ASP A 23 -6.14 -6.99 5.92
C ASP A 23 -4.66 -6.82 5.51
N CYS A 24 -3.75 -6.74 6.48
CA CYS A 24 -2.30 -6.78 6.28
C CYS A 24 -1.58 -7.37 7.52
N ASP A 25 -0.36 -7.87 7.33
CA ASP A 25 0.47 -8.47 8.36
C ASP A 25 1.73 -7.61 8.58
N PRO A 26 1.91 -6.98 9.76
CA PRO A 26 3.09 -6.17 10.06
C PRO A 26 4.38 -6.98 10.23
N ASP A 27 4.28 -8.29 10.47
CA ASP A 27 5.40 -9.18 10.76
C ASP A 27 5.76 -10.11 9.59
N LYS A 28 5.10 -9.94 8.44
CA LYS A 28 5.35 -10.74 7.24
C LYS A 28 6.82 -10.69 6.83
N VAL A 29 7.43 -11.86 6.72
CA VAL A 29 8.82 -11.99 6.28
C VAL A 29 8.87 -11.91 4.76
N ASN A 30 9.70 -11.00 4.24
CA ASN A 30 9.99 -10.87 2.82
C ASN A 30 11.35 -11.54 2.51
N PRO A 31 11.39 -12.76 1.97
CA PRO A 31 12.65 -13.47 1.72
C PRO A 31 13.58 -12.66 0.82
N GLY A 32 14.84 -12.49 1.24
CA GLY A 32 15.82 -11.68 0.50
C GLY A 32 15.76 -10.17 0.77
N SER A 33 14.88 -9.72 1.66
CA SER A 33 14.82 -8.32 2.13
C SER A 33 14.97 -8.26 3.65
N SER A 34 15.54 -7.15 4.15
CA SER A 34 15.54 -6.83 5.58
C SER A 34 14.22 -6.22 6.07
N VAL A 35 13.31 -5.87 5.13
CA VAL A 35 12.03 -5.23 5.43
C VAL A 35 10.98 -6.28 5.85
N LYS A 36 10.30 -5.99 6.95
CA LYS A 36 9.19 -6.81 7.48
C LYS A 36 7.85 -6.10 7.28
N GLY A 37 6.82 -6.89 7.08
CA GLY A 37 5.44 -6.46 6.94
C GLY A 37 5.02 -6.17 5.50
N ASP A 38 3.71 -6.19 5.27
CA ASP A 38 3.06 -5.76 4.02
C ASP A 38 1.97 -4.68 4.21
N CYS A 39 1.90 -4.09 5.41
CA CYS A 39 0.97 -3.00 5.70
C CYS A 39 1.38 -1.69 5.02
N GLY A 40 0.41 -1.02 4.40
CA GLY A 40 0.54 0.31 3.84
C GLY A 40 0.40 1.41 4.91
N ASN A 41 0.76 2.64 4.52
CA ASN A 41 0.53 3.83 5.32
C ASN A 41 -0.55 4.70 4.65
N PRO A 42 -1.79 4.75 5.20
CA PRO A 42 -2.90 5.48 4.61
C PRO A 42 -2.58 6.96 4.37
N SER A 43 -1.89 7.61 5.33
CA SER A 43 -1.56 9.03 5.23
C SER A 43 -0.63 9.31 4.06
N VAL A 44 0.42 8.50 3.89
CA VAL A 44 1.36 8.66 2.78
C VAL A 44 0.70 8.33 1.44
N GLY A 45 -0.17 7.30 1.40
CA GLY A 45 -0.94 6.95 0.21
C GLY A 45 -1.84 8.09 -0.27
N ILE A 46 -2.61 8.69 0.63
CA ILE A 46 -3.50 9.81 0.28
C ILE A 46 -2.70 10.99 -0.26
N PHE A 47 -1.59 11.39 0.39
CA PHE A 47 -0.74 12.49 -0.09
C PHE A 47 -0.03 12.22 -1.42
N PHE A 48 0.17 10.96 -1.81
CA PHE A 48 0.82 10.63 -3.08
C PHE A 48 -0.16 10.72 -4.26
N PHE A 49 -1.45 10.44 -4.02
CA PHE A 49 -2.47 10.37 -5.06
C PHE A 49 -3.37 11.62 -5.16
N VAL A 50 -3.43 12.47 -4.12
CA VAL A 50 -4.19 13.74 -4.06
C VAL A 50 -3.25 14.93 -4.20
#